data_AF-A0A962YEN5-F1
#
_entry.id   AF-A0A962YEN5-F1
#
_cell.length_a   1.000
_cell.length_b   1.000
_cell.length_c   1.000
_cell.angle_alpha   90.00
_cell.angle_beta   90.00
_cell.angle_gamma   90.00
#
_symmetry.space_group_name_H-M   'P 1'
#
loop_
_entity.id
_entity.type
_entity.pdbx_description
1 polymer ?
#
loop_
_entity_poly.entity_id
_entity_poly.type
_entity_poly.pdbx_seq_one_letter_code
_entity_poly.pdbx_strand_id
1 'polypeptide(L)' 'PGGRIFICELHPSRQYQGRQANFQHGPDTVAIPAFTHHISEFIDTAARHGLKLQTLREWWHQTDQNKAPRLVSFLFEK' A
#
# COMPACT_ATOMS: atom_id res chain seq x y z
N PRO A 1 16.59 -19.67 7.60
CA PRO A 1 15.73 -20.12 6.49
C PRO A 1 14.25 -19.94 6.86
N GLY A 2 13.40 -19.46 5.96
CA GLY A 2 11.97 -19.23 6.23
C GLY A 2 11.64 -17.87 6.84
N GLY A 3 12.45 -16.85 6.53
CA GLY A 3 12.18 -15.48 6.99
C GLY A 3 10.96 -14.93 6.26
N ARG A 4 10.03 -14.30 6.98
CA ARG A 4 8.79 -13.74 6.41
C ARG A 4 8.72 -12.24 6.63
N ILE A 5 8.27 -11.52 5.60
CA ILE A 5 8.05 -10.07 5.64
C ILE A 5 6.60 -9.81 5.27
N PHE A 6 5.87 -9.16 6.17
CA PHE A 6 4.53 -8.67 5.91
C PHE A 6 4.56 -7.16 5.71
N ILE A 7 3.95 -6.68 4.64
CA ILE A 7 3.84 -5.26 4.31
C ILE A 7 2.36 -4.95 4.12
N CYS A 8 1.88 -3.83 4.67
CA CYS A 8 0.53 -3.34 4.47
C CYS A 8 0.60 -1.83 4.23
N GLU A 9 0.22 -1.41 3.03
CA GLU A 9 0.36 -0.03 2.55
C GLU A 9 -0.96 0.52 2.04
N LEU A 10 -1.05 1.85 1.97
CA LEU A 10 -2.15 2.50 1.25
C LEU A 10 -2.15 2.04 -0.20
N HIS A 11 -3.32 1.65 -0.69
CA HIS A 11 -3.44 1.14 -2.05
C HIS A 11 -3.14 2.27 -3.06
N PRO A 12 -2.28 2.05 -4.06
CA PRO A 12 -1.85 3.10 -5.00
C PRO A 12 -3.02 3.69 -5.82
N SER A 13 -4.11 2.95 -6.00
CA SER A 13 -5.37 3.45 -6.58
C SER A 13 -5.89 4.74 -5.94
N ARG A 14 -5.67 4.95 -4.64
CA ARG A 14 -6.06 6.17 -3.93
C ARG A 14 -5.21 7.36 -4.35
N GLN A 15 -3.91 7.15 -4.52
CA GLN A 15 -2.97 8.18 -4.93
C GLN A 15 -3.10 8.51 -6.42
N TYR A 16 -3.41 7.52 -7.28
CA TYR A 16 -3.77 7.77 -8.69
C TYR A 16 -4.98 8.69 -8.83
N GLN A 17 -5.90 8.68 -7.86
CA GLN A 17 -7.06 9.57 -7.81
C GLN A 17 -6.72 10.94 -7.18
N GLY A 18 -5.43 11.25 -6.96
CA GLY A 18 -4.97 12.51 -6.37
C GLY A 18 -5.27 12.67 -4.89
N ARG A 19 -5.67 11.60 -4.18
CA ARG A 19 -5.93 11.69 -2.74
C ARG A 19 -4.62 11.59 -1.96
N GLN A 20 -4.30 12.66 -1.26
CA GLN A 20 -3.15 12.74 -0.35
C GLN A 20 -3.63 12.74 1.10
N ALA A 21 -2.88 12.06 1.98
CA ALA A 21 -3.15 12.10 3.41
C ALA A 21 -2.83 13.49 3.96
N ASN A 22 -3.66 13.98 4.86
CA ASN A 22 -3.47 15.26 5.54
C ASN A 22 -3.93 15.15 7.00
N PHE A 23 -3.46 16.07 7.83
CA PHE A 23 -3.91 16.20 9.21
C PHE A 23 -4.12 17.68 9.56
N GLN A 24 -4.97 17.94 10.55
CA GLN A 24 -5.19 19.28 11.06
C GLN A 24 -4.13 19.64 12.10
N HIS A 25 -3.59 20.85 11.98
CA HIS A 25 -2.70 21.46 12.95
C HIS A 25 -3.25 22.85 13.30
N GLY A 26 -4.12 22.92 14.31
CA GLY A 26 -4.86 24.14 14.61
C GLY A 26 -5.79 24.53 13.44
N PRO A 27 -5.73 25.77 12.92
CA PRO A 27 -6.52 26.17 11.75
C PRO A 27 -5.97 25.62 10.42
N ASP A 28 -4.73 25.10 10.42
CA ASP A 28 -4.04 24.69 9.20
C ASP A 28 -4.28 23.22 8.87
N THR A 29 -4.25 22.91 7.57
CA THR A 29 -4.24 21.53 7.06
C THR A 29 -2.87 21.23 6.49
N VAL A 30 -2.16 20.27 7.07
CA VAL A 30 -0.82 19.87 6.66
C VAL A 30 -0.90 18.62 5.80
N ALA A 31 -0.40 18.71 4.57
CA ALA A 31 -0.29 17.57 3.66
C ALA A 31 0.90 16.69 4.07
N ILE A 32 0.69 15.38 4.18
CA ILE A 32 1.75 14.42 4.46
C ILE A 32 2.41 14.05 3.12
N PRO A 33 3.75 14.15 2.99
CA PRO A 33 4.45 13.67 1.80
C PRO A 33 4.08 12.21 1.52
N ALA A 34 3.54 11.96 0.34
CA ALA A 34 3.08 10.64 -0.08
C ALA A 34 3.74 10.30 -1.41
N PHE A 35 4.41 9.15 -1.46
CA PHE A 35 5.02 8.63 -2.68
C PHE A 35 4.17 7.48 -3.20
N THR A 36 3.99 7.47 -4.51
CA THR A 36 3.22 6.42 -5.17
C THR A 36 4.12 5.22 -5.44
N HIS A 37 4.01 4.18 -4.63
CA HIS A 37 4.65 2.90 -4.89
C HIS A 37 3.66 1.98 -5.59
N HIS A 38 4.02 1.51 -6.78
CA HIS A 38 3.16 0.62 -7.55
C HIS A 38 3.25 -0.81 -7.00
N ILE A 39 2.16 -1.58 -7.14
CA ILE A 39 2.17 -3.01 -6.77
C ILE A 39 3.28 -3.77 -7.51
N SER A 40 3.49 -3.45 -8.79
CA SER A 40 4.57 -4.03 -9.59
C SER A 40 5.94 -3.76 -9.00
N GLU A 41 6.19 -2.54 -8.50
CA GLU A 41 7.47 -2.16 -7.88
C GLU A 41 7.79 -3.02 -6.65
N PHE A 42 6.80 -3.28 -5.80
CA PHE A 42 6.96 -4.19 -4.66
C PHE A 42 7.33 -5.61 -5.10
N ILE A 43 6.61 -6.14 -6.10
CA ILE A 43 6.80 -7.51 -6.59
C ILE A 43 8.16 -7.67 -7.27
N ASP A 44 8.51 -6.75 -8.17
CA ASP A 44 9.76 -6.79 -8.93
C ASP A 44 10.97 -6.60 -8.01
N THR A 45 10.87 -5.72 -7.01
CA THR A 45 11.93 -5.51 -6.04
C THR A 45 12.10 -6.72 -5.12
N ALA A 46 10.99 -7.31 -4.64
CA ALA A 46 11.05 -8.55 -3.88
C ALA A 46 11.72 -9.67 -4.67
N ALA A 47 11.32 -9.88 -5.93
CA ALA A 47 11.89 -10.89 -6.81
C ALA A 47 13.40 -10.68 -7.03
N ARG A 48 13.83 -9.42 -7.30
CA ARG A 48 15.25 -9.06 -7.46
C ARG A 48 16.10 -9.38 -6.22
N HIS A 49 15.51 -9.39 -5.04
CA HIS A 49 16.18 -9.69 -3.77
C HIS A 49 15.95 -11.13 -3.26
N GLY A 50 15.39 -12.00 -4.10
CA GLY A 50 15.16 -13.42 -3.78
C GLY A 50 14.02 -13.66 -2.79
N LEU A 51 13.12 -12.69 -2.62
CA LEU A 51 11.90 -12.85 -1.84
C LEU A 51 10.77 -13.37 -2.74
N LYS A 52 10.09 -14.42 -2.30
CA LYS A 52 8.93 -14.99 -3.00
C LYS A 52 7.64 -14.41 -2.44
N LEU A 53 6.77 -13.93 -3.33
CA LEU A 53 5.42 -13.51 -2.94
C LEU A 53 4.59 -14.74 -2.59
N GLN A 54 4.12 -14.81 -1.35
CA GLN A 54 3.24 -15.87 -0.86
C GLN A 54 1.77 -15.47 -0.93
N THR A 55 1.46 -14.20 -0.65
CA THR A 55 0.08 -13.71 -0.66
C THR A 55 0.04 -12.22 -0.98
N LEU A 56 -0.89 -11.85 -1.85
CA LEU A 56 -1.32 -10.47 -2.08
C LEU A 56 -2.81 -10.38 -1.74
N ARG A 57 -3.19 -9.38 -0.95
CA ARG A 57 -4.60 -9.08 -0.67
C ARG A 57 -4.87 -7.59 -0.80
N GLU A 58 -6.01 -7.29 -1.38
CA GLU A 58 -6.58 -5.94 -1.42
C GLU A 58 -7.70 -5.85 -0.39
N TRP A 59 -7.84 -4.68 0.24
CA TRP A 59 -8.77 -4.48 1.35
C TRP A 59 -9.66 -3.27 1.12
N TRP A 60 -10.96 -3.49 1.23
CA TRP A 60 -11.99 -2.45 1.14
C TRP A 60 -12.48 -2.07 2.55
N HIS A 61 -12.86 -0.82 2.72
CA HIS A 61 -13.62 -0.43 3.91
C HIS A 61 -15.06 -0.92 3.78
N GLN A 62 -15.71 -1.30 4.89
CA GLN A 62 -17.07 -1.84 4.87
C GLN A 62 -18.10 -0.93 4.17
N THR A 63 -17.86 0.38 4.20
CA THR A 63 -18.74 1.39 3.59
C THR A 63 -18.35 1.75 2.14
N ASP A 64 -17.30 1.16 1.58
CA ASP A 64 -16.80 1.48 0.24
C ASP A 64 -17.47 0.59 -0.82
N GLN A 65 -18.72 0.90 -1.17
CA GLN A 65 -19.42 0.26 -2.28
C GLN A 65 -18.85 0.75 -3.62
N ASN A 66 -18.46 -0.18 -4.51
CA ASN A 66 -17.93 0.09 -5.86
C ASN A 66 -16.73 1.05 -5.92
N LYS A 67 -15.97 1.19 -4.83
CA LYS A 67 -14.75 2.00 -4.80
C LYS A 67 -13.51 1.12 -4.90
N ALA A 68 -12.41 1.74 -5.32
CA ALA A 68 -11.11 1.10 -5.28
C ALA A 68 -10.73 0.70 -3.84
N PRO A 69 -9.92 -0.36 -3.65
CA PRO A 69 -9.45 -0.78 -2.33
C PRO A 69 -8.67 0.34 -1.62
N ARG A 70 -8.66 0.27 -0.29
CA ARG A 70 -7.94 1.23 0.57
C ARG A 70 -6.52 0.79 0.85
N LEU A 71 -6.32 -0.50 1.10
CA LEU A 71 -5.02 -1.05 1.46
C LEU A 71 -4.68 -2.20 0.51
N VAL A 72 -3.38 -2.42 0.35
CA VAL A 72 -2.81 -3.64 -0.22
C VAL A 72 -1.87 -4.23 0.81
N SER A 73 -1.91 -5.55 0.99
CA SER A 73 -0.98 -6.26 1.84
C SER A 73 -0.25 -7.36 1.07
N PHE A 74 1.02 -7.53 1.39
CA PHE A 74 1.91 -8.53 0.82
C PHE A 74 2.50 -9.39 1.94
N LEU A 75 2.61 -10.69 1.69
CA LEU A 75 3.44 -11.58 2.47
C LEU A 75 4.53 -12.15 1.58
N PHE A 76 5.79 -11.91 1.94
CA PHE A 76 6.96 -12.43 1.25
C PHE A 76 7.72 -13.43 2.14
N GLU A 77 8.45 -14.35 1.51
CA GLU A 77 9.31 -15.33 2.17
C GLU A 77 10.69 -15.43 1.53
N LYS A 78 11.74 -15.69 2.34
CA LYS A 78 13.13 -15.90 1.91
C LYS A 78 13.64 -17.31 2.22
#